data_AF-A0A399E8G1-F1
#
_entry.id   AF-A0A399E8G1-F1
#
_cell.length_a   1.000
_cell.length_b   1.000
_cell.length_c   1.000
_cell.angle_alpha   90.00
_cell.angle_beta   90.00
_cell.angle_gamma   90.00
#
_symmetry.space_group_name_H-M   'P 1'
#
loop_
_entity.id
_entity.type
_entity.pdbx_description
1 polymer ?
#
loop_
_entity_poly.entity_id
_entity_poly.type
_entity_poly.pdbx_seq_one_letter_code
_entity_poly.pdbx_strand_id
1 'polypeptide(L)'
;MKIVIRELHEPEEIMQIPRLEQAIWNDPGDTIRSGTLMALVHEGALLAGAYLLEPHTPERLVGFIFGFPTDRPSDHHSHMAGVLPEFQGSQIGLLLKRYQRDWALSRGYERVVWTFDPLRGLNAHFNLRKLGATFNRYIPNCYGPMGGINAGAPSDRAYAVWELRSPRVFQRIYAPAPTPEVAGLPLANRLEQQVPVEIHRGLSDPRILVQIPEDWGHILQTDPALALAWRLHSREVFGHYFAQGYRAVDFVRGPNRYVLERVEG
;
A
#
# COMPACT_ATOMS: atom_id res chain seq x y z
N MET A 1 4.95 25.98 -6.93
CA MET A 1 4.84 24.92 -5.91
C MET A 1 5.92 23.88 -6.13
N LYS A 2 6.90 23.78 -5.21
CA LYS A 2 8.01 22.81 -5.32
C LYS A 2 7.94 21.86 -4.13
N ILE A 3 8.09 20.57 -4.38
CA ILE A 3 8.18 19.55 -3.33
C ILE A 3 9.65 19.17 -3.18
N VAL A 4 10.15 19.17 -1.95
CA VAL A 4 11.48 18.67 -1.60
C VAL A 4 11.32 17.52 -0.61
N ILE A 5 11.95 16.39 -0.92
CA ILE A 5 12.01 15.25 -0.01
C ILE A 5 13.36 15.28 0.70
N ARG A 6 13.38 15.18 2.02
CA ARG A 6 14.62 15.07 2.81
C ARG A 6 14.44 14.18 4.03
N GLU A 7 15.51 13.52 4.44
CA GLU A 7 15.57 12.81 5.72
C GLU A 7 15.33 13.79 6.89
N LEU A 8 14.68 13.30 7.94
CA LEU A 8 14.45 14.03 9.18
C LEU A 8 15.35 13.44 10.26
N HIS A 9 16.23 14.28 10.81
CA HIS A 9 17.21 13.84 11.81
C HIS A 9 17.15 14.69 13.08
N GLU A 10 16.60 15.89 13.01
CA GLU A 10 16.54 16.78 14.17
C GLU A 10 15.29 16.53 15.03
N PRO A 11 15.38 16.62 16.37
CA PRO A 11 14.24 16.44 17.26
C PRO A 11 13.02 17.30 16.86
N GLU A 12 13.24 18.55 16.47
CA GLU A 12 12.21 19.51 16.07
C GLU A 12 11.47 19.10 14.79
N GLU A 13 12.15 18.40 13.89
CA GLU A 13 11.54 17.84 12.69
C GLU A 13 10.68 16.62 13.03
N ILE A 14 11.23 15.68 13.82
CA ILE A 14 10.55 14.42 14.17
C ILE A 14 9.33 14.67 15.07
N MET A 15 9.37 15.69 15.93
CA MET A 15 8.22 16.08 16.76
C MET A 15 6.97 16.48 15.97
N GLN A 16 7.10 16.79 14.67
CA GLN A 16 5.96 17.12 13.80
C GLN A 16 5.22 15.87 13.30
N ILE A 17 5.87 14.70 13.30
CA ILE A 17 5.33 13.47 12.70
C ILE A 17 4.04 12.99 13.36
N PRO A 18 3.92 12.90 14.70
CA PRO A 18 2.67 12.43 15.32
C PRO A 18 1.46 13.28 14.94
N ARG A 19 1.61 14.60 14.84
CA ARG A 19 0.53 15.49 14.40
C ARG A 19 0.17 15.27 12.93
N LEU A 20 1.17 15.02 12.09
CA LEU A 20 0.98 14.71 10.69
C LEU A 20 0.26 13.36 10.51
N GLU A 21 0.61 12.33 11.29
CA GLU A 21 -0.08 11.03 11.30
C GLU A 21 -1.58 11.18 11.61
N GLN A 22 -1.91 11.95 12.66
CA GLN A 22 -3.29 12.23 13.05
C GLN A 22 -4.09 12.88 11.91
N ALA A 23 -3.50 13.87 11.26
CA ALA A 23 -4.12 14.56 10.14
C ALA A 23 -4.32 13.65 8.90
N ILE A 24 -3.48 12.64 8.73
CA ILE A 24 -3.53 11.72 7.58
C ILE A 24 -4.52 10.58 7.81
N TRP A 25 -4.51 9.93 8.98
CA TRP A 25 -5.28 8.70 9.23
C TRP A 25 -6.50 8.88 10.11
N ASN A 26 -6.65 10.05 10.74
CA ASN A 26 -7.74 10.34 11.67
C ASN A 26 -7.83 9.30 12.79
N ASP A 27 -6.67 8.89 13.33
CA ASP A 27 -6.56 7.96 14.46
C ASP A 27 -5.65 8.53 15.55
N PRO A 28 -6.17 9.40 16.44
CA PRO A 28 -5.34 10.07 17.44
C PRO A 28 -4.78 9.13 18.51
N GLY A 29 -5.34 7.93 18.67
CA GLY A 29 -4.90 6.94 19.66
C GLY A 29 -3.74 6.07 19.20
N ASP A 30 -3.44 6.03 17.89
CA ASP A 30 -2.46 5.14 17.29
C ASP A 30 -1.43 5.95 16.49
N THR A 31 -0.57 6.68 17.21
CA THR A 31 0.58 7.41 16.63
C THR A 31 1.88 6.91 17.22
N ILE A 32 2.93 6.85 16.40
CA ILE A 32 4.24 6.51 16.93
C ILE A 32 4.80 7.67 17.76
N ARG A 33 5.38 7.37 18.92
CA ARG A 33 6.00 8.41 19.74
C ARG A 33 7.26 8.94 19.04
N SER A 34 7.43 10.27 19.06
CA SER A 34 8.60 10.93 18.46
C SER A 34 9.94 10.40 19.02
N GLY A 35 10.01 10.13 20.33
CA GLY A 35 11.20 9.52 20.94
C GLY A 35 11.53 8.12 20.41
N THR A 36 10.51 7.32 20.06
CA THR A 36 10.70 6.01 19.42
C THR A 36 11.17 6.18 17.98
N LEU A 37 10.59 7.12 17.23
CA LEU A 37 11.07 7.44 15.88
C LEU A 37 12.54 7.88 15.89
N MET A 38 12.91 8.78 16.81
CA MET A 38 14.28 9.26 16.94
C MET A 38 15.25 8.11 17.19
N ALA A 39 14.95 7.23 18.16
CA ALA A 39 15.76 6.05 18.42
C ALA A 39 15.92 5.17 17.17
N LEU A 40 14.83 4.90 16.45
CA LEU A 40 14.88 4.08 15.23
C LEU A 40 15.70 4.74 14.12
N VAL A 41 15.60 6.07 13.94
CA VAL A 41 16.40 6.82 12.96
C VAL A 41 17.89 6.73 13.31
N HIS A 42 18.26 6.85 14.59
CA HIS A 42 19.65 6.64 15.04
C HIS A 42 20.16 5.23 14.74
N GLU A 43 19.30 4.22 14.85
CA GLU A 43 19.62 2.82 14.54
C GLU A 43 19.49 2.48 13.04
N GLY A 44 19.38 3.48 12.17
CA GLY A 44 19.43 3.30 10.71
C GLY A 44 18.07 3.12 10.03
N ALA A 45 16.97 3.48 10.69
CA ALA A 45 15.68 3.62 10.02
C ALA A 45 15.66 4.85 9.09
N LEU A 46 14.86 4.75 8.03
CA LEU A 46 14.51 5.88 7.18
C LEU A 46 13.32 6.61 7.79
N LEU A 47 13.48 7.90 8.07
CA LEU A 47 12.38 8.84 8.21
C LEU A 47 12.65 10.01 7.27
N ALA A 48 11.74 10.27 6.33
CA ALA A 48 11.86 11.38 5.40
C ALA A 48 10.53 12.13 5.26
N GLY A 49 10.62 13.46 5.16
CA GLY A 49 9.50 14.37 5.00
C GLY A 49 9.39 14.91 3.57
N ALA A 50 8.16 15.15 3.13
CA ALA A 50 7.86 15.91 1.93
C ALA A 50 7.51 17.36 2.33
N TYR A 51 8.38 18.29 1.98
CA TYR A 51 8.21 19.72 2.24
C TYR A 51 7.69 20.44 1.01
N LEU A 52 6.62 21.18 1.22
CA LEU A 52 6.06 22.13 0.29
C LEU A 52 6.80 23.47 0.41
N LEU A 53 7.36 23.93 -0.71
CA LEU A 53 8.02 25.23 -0.83
C LEU A 53 7.18 26.17 -1.70
N GLU A 54 6.84 27.32 -1.12
CA GLU A 54 6.17 28.42 -1.78
C GLU A 54 6.95 29.73 -1.56
N PRO A 55 6.92 30.67 -2.51
CA PRO A 55 7.59 31.95 -2.35
C PRO A 55 7.04 32.71 -1.13
N HIS A 56 7.94 33.26 -0.33
CA HIS A 56 7.61 34.14 0.81
C HIS A 56 6.79 33.48 1.94
N THR A 57 6.73 32.15 2.02
CA THR A 57 6.15 31.43 3.16
C THR A 57 7.14 30.44 3.76
N PRO A 58 7.01 30.08 5.04
CA PRO A 58 7.76 28.97 5.63
C PRO A 58 7.47 27.66 4.90
N GLU A 59 8.47 26.78 4.83
CA GLU A 59 8.25 25.44 4.30
C GLU A 59 7.23 24.66 5.16
N ARG A 60 6.40 23.85 4.51
CA ARG A 60 5.35 23.08 5.19
C ARG A 60 5.57 21.59 4.96
N LEU A 61 5.66 20.81 6.04
CA LEU A 61 5.67 19.35 5.96
C LEU A 61 4.25 18.84 5.60
N VAL A 62 4.12 18.19 4.45
CA VAL A 62 2.81 17.78 3.88
C VAL A 62 2.66 16.26 3.69
N GLY A 63 3.71 15.51 3.96
CA GLY A 63 3.71 14.06 3.90
C GLY A 63 5.03 13.51 4.41
N PHE A 64 5.07 12.21 4.65
CA PHE A 64 6.27 11.56 5.16
C PHE A 64 6.32 10.08 4.76
N ILE A 65 7.49 9.49 4.90
CA ILE A 65 7.72 8.06 4.79
C ILE A 65 8.64 7.61 5.92
N PHE A 66 8.26 6.50 6.55
CA PHE A 66 9.00 5.86 7.62
C PHE A 66 9.14 4.36 7.35
N GLY A 67 10.35 3.85 7.50
CA GLY A 67 10.63 2.43 7.42
C GLY A 67 11.95 2.04 8.05
N PHE A 68 12.11 0.78 8.39
CA PHE A 68 13.22 0.29 9.22
C PHE A 68 13.82 -1.03 8.71
N PRO A 69 15.07 -1.37 9.10
CA PRO A 69 15.69 -2.65 8.77
C PRO A 69 14.87 -3.84 9.26
N THR A 70 14.99 -4.99 8.60
CA THR A 70 14.31 -6.23 9.01
C THR A 70 15.29 -7.30 9.47
N ASP A 71 14.76 -8.42 9.95
CA ASP A 71 15.52 -9.65 10.22
C ASP A 71 16.14 -10.28 8.95
N ARG A 72 15.72 -9.83 7.76
CA ARG A 72 16.30 -10.16 6.46
C ARG A 72 17.17 -8.97 6.00
N PRO A 73 18.52 -9.10 5.99
CA PRO A 73 19.41 -7.97 5.71
C PRO A 73 19.18 -7.29 4.35
N SER A 74 18.64 -8.01 3.36
CA SER A 74 18.31 -7.47 2.02
C SER A 74 17.00 -6.66 1.98
N ASP A 75 16.21 -6.68 3.04
CA ASP A 75 14.85 -6.14 3.05
C ASP A 75 14.72 -4.95 3.99
N HIS A 76 14.10 -3.88 3.47
CA HIS A 76 13.64 -2.73 4.26
C HIS A 76 12.12 -2.79 4.44
N HIS A 77 11.63 -2.62 5.68
CA HIS A 77 10.19 -2.57 5.93
C HIS A 77 9.68 -1.14 5.84
N SER A 78 8.80 -0.87 4.88
CA SER A 78 8.10 0.42 4.76
C SER A 78 6.90 0.43 5.69
N HIS A 79 7.09 0.88 6.93
CA HIS A 79 6.03 0.87 7.93
C HIS A 79 4.90 1.85 7.63
N MET A 80 5.24 3.08 7.30
CA MET A 80 4.28 4.17 7.18
C MET A 80 4.64 5.07 6.00
N ALA A 81 3.64 5.46 5.22
CA ALA A 81 3.77 6.45 4.18
C ALA A 81 2.43 7.16 4.03
N GLY A 82 2.44 8.48 4.09
CA GLY A 82 1.21 9.25 4.13
C GLY A 82 1.42 10.66 3.60
N VAL A 83 0.35 11.20 3.03
CA VAL A 83 0.28 12.57 2.53
C VAL A 83 -1.03 13.15 3.03
N LEU A 84 -0.99 14.41 3.45
CA LEU A 84 -2.16 15.15 3.92
C LEU A 84 -3.31 15.07 2.89
N PRO A 85 -4.58 14.99 3.36
CA PRO A 85 -5.74 14.79 2.49
C PRO A 85 -5.80 15.74 1.28
N GLU A 86 -5.51 17.03 1.47
CA GLU A 86 -5.57 18.04 0.40
C GLU A 86 -4.49 17.88 -0.68
N PHE A 87 -3.45 17.07 -0.43
CA PHE A 87 -2.42 16.73 -1.42
C PHE A 87 -2.52 15.29 -1.93
N GLN A 88 -3.56 14.55 -1.57
CA GLN A 88 -3.81 13.23 -2.15
C GLN A 88 -4.12 13.34 -3.65
N GLY A 89 -3.77 12.32 -4.42
CA GLY A 89 -3.86 12.36 -5.89
C GLY A 89 -2.75 13.18 -6.56
N SER A 90 -1.91 13.90 -5.80
CA SER A 90 -0.68 14.50 -6.30
C SER A 90 0.44 13.47 -6.47
N GLN A 91 1.59 13.92 -6.99
CA GLN A 91 2.78 13.08 -7.17
C GLN A 91 3.59 12.90 -5.87
N ILE A 92 3.20 13.50 -4.74
CA ILE A 92 4.01 13.48 -3.50
C ILE A 92 4.26 12.06 -3.00
N GLY A 93 3.24 11.19 -2.99
CA GLY A 93 3.41 9.80 -2.58
C GLY A 93 4.42 9.05 -3.46
N LEU A 94 4.40 9.31 -4.78
CA LEU A 94 5.35 8.74 -5.73
C LEU A 94 6.77 9.25 -5.48
N LEU A 95 6.93 10.55 -5.19
CA LEU A 95 8.22 11.16 -4.86
C LEU A 95 8.81 10.57 -3.58
N LEU A 96 8.01 10.42 -2.53
CA LEU A 96 8.41 9.76 -1.28
C LEU A 96 8.89 8.32 -1.52
N LYS A 97 8.17 7.56 -2.36
CA LYS A 97 8.55 6.18 -2.68
C LYS A 97 9.79 6.08 -3.55
N ARG A 98 9.98 6.98 -4.52
CA ARG A 98 11.23 7.07 -5.29
C ARG A 98 12.41 7.39 -4.37
N TYR A 99 12.25 8.34 -3.45
CA TYR A 99 13.25 8.65 -2.44
C TYR A 99 13.59 7.42 -1.59
N GLN A 100 12.59 6.71 -1.07
CA GLN A 100 12.81 5.47 -0.32
C GLN A 100 13.54 4.41 -1.15
N ARG A 101 13.21 4.24 -2.43
CA ARG A 101 13.89 3.29 -3.30
C ARG A 101 15.38 3.62 -3.43
N ASP A 102 15.71 4.87 -3.74
CA ASP A 102 17.10 5.29 -3.96
C ASP A 102 17.90 5.22 -2.64
N TRP A 103 17.27 5.65 -1.54
CA TRP A 103 17.81 5.48 -0.18
C TRP A 103 18.08 4.01 0.15
N ALA A 104 17.13 3.12 -0.13
CA ALA A 104 17.24 1.70 0.17
C ALA A 104 18.36 1.03 -0.66
N LEU A 105 18.39 1.29 -1.97
CA LEU A 105 19.43 0.80 -2.87
C LEU A 105 20.83 1.29 -2.47
N SER A 106 20.96 2.54 -2.02
CA SER A 106 22.23 3.11 -1.56
C SER A 106 22.79 2.42 -0.30
N ARG A 107 21.94 1.74 0.46
CA ARG A 107 22.26 1.04 1.72
C ARG A 107 22.29 -0.48 1.57
N GLY A 108 22.27 -0.98 0.34
CA GLY A 108 22.38 -2.41 0.04
C GLY A 108 21.07 -3.19 0.15
N TYR A 109 19.94 -2.54 0.42
CA TYR A 109 18.64 -3.23 0.35
C TYR A 109 18.26 -3.51 -1.10
N GLU A 110 17.73 -4.71 -1.33
CA GLU A 110 17.26 -5.17 -2.63
C GLU A 110 15.73 -5.09 -2.74
N ARG A 111 15.05 -5.19 -1.59
CA ARG A 111 13.60 -5.23 -1.49
C ARG A 111 13.09 -4.25 -0.46
N VAL A 112 11.92 -3.67 -0.74
CA VAL A 112 11.09 -3.00 0.27
C VAL A 112 9.80 -3.78 0.44
N VAL A 113 9.42 -4.05 1.68
CA VAL A 113 8.23 -4.85 2.03
C VAL A 113 7.29 -4.05 2.93
N TRP A 114 5.99 -4.28 2.80
CA TRP A 114 4.98 -3.67 3.67
C TRP A 114 3.65 -4.42 3.61
N THR A 115 2.73 -4.06 4.49
CA THR A 115 1.34 -4.54 4.46
C THR A 115 0.38 -3.43 4.06
N PHE A 116 -0.67 -3.75 3.30
CA PHE A 116 -1.80 -2.84 3.08
C PHE A 116 -3.13 -3.59 3.08
N ASP A 117 -4.26 -2.88 3.24
CA ASP A 117 -5.60 -3.48 3.13
C ASP A 117 -5.89 -3.88 1.66
N PRO A 118 -6.07 -5.17 1.35
CA PRO A 118 -6.32 -5.62 -0.02
C PRO A 118 -7.66 -5.13 -0.57
N LEU A 119 -8.61 -4.68 0.26
CA LEU A 119 -9.88 -4.15 -0.21
C LEU A 119 -9.83 -2.64 -0.52
N ARG A 120 -8.72 -1.95 -0.22
CA ARG A 120 -8.54 -0.53 -0.59
C ARG A 120 -8.01 -0.38 -2.01
N GLY A 121 -8.91 -0.18 -2.97
CA GLY A 121 -8.56 -0.04 -4.39
C GLY A 121 -7.56 1.10 -4.71
N LEU A 122 -7.60 2.22 -3.99
CA LEU A 122 -6.61 3.29 -4.14
C LEU A 122 -5.20 2.83 -3.77
N ASN A 123 -5.06 2.10 -2.65
CA ASN A 123 -3.78 1.55 -2.20
C ASN A 123 -3.31 0.44 -3.15
N ALA A 124 -4.22 -0.43 -3.60
CA ALA A 124 -3.93 -1.47 -4.58
C ALA A 124 -3.38 -0.88 -5.88
N HIS A 125 -4.04 0.16 -6.41
CA HIS A 125 -3.59 0.88 -7.60
C HIS A 125 -2.21 1.50 -7.38
N PHE A 126 -2.00 2.21 -6.27
CA PHE A 126 -0.71 2.81 -6.00
C PHE A 126 0.41 1.76 -5.87
N ASN A 127 0.21 0.72 -5.05
CA ASN A 127 1.23 -0.28 -4.77
C ASN A 127 1.56 -1.14 -6.00
N LEU A 128 0.56 -1.64 -6.72
CA LEU A 128 0.81 -2.56 -7.84
C LEU A 128 0.99 -1.79 -9.15
N ARG A 129 0.02 -0.95 -9.52
CA ARG A 129 0.01 -0.29 -10.83
C ARG A 129 1.07 0.81 -10.93
N LYS A 130 1.24 1.64 -9.89
CA LYS A 130 2.18 2.78 -9.91
C LYS A 130 3.59 2.42 -9.46
N LEU A 131 3.75 1.63 -8.40
CA LEU A 131 5.08 1.26 -7.89
C LEU A 131 5.64 -0.02 -8.54
N GLY A 132 4.78 -0.94 -8.95
CA GLY A 132 5.20 -2.24 -9.48
C GLY A 132 5.45 -3.30 -8.41
N ALA A 133 5.01 -3.08 -7.17
CA ALA A 133 5.03 -4.11 -6.14
C ALA A 133 4.10 -5.28 -6.54
N THR A 134 4.33 -6.44 -5.96
CA THR A 134 3.49 -7.63 -6.13
C THR A 134 3.20 -8.26 -4.77
N PHE A 135 2.18 -9.11 -4.67
CA PHE A 135 1.99 -9.92 -3.48
C PHE A 135 1.35 -11.26 -3.79
N ASN A 136 1.71 -12.26 -3.00
CA ASN A 136 1.10 -13.59 -2.98
C ASN A 136 0.93 -14.11 -1.53
N ARG A 137 1.12 -13.24 -0.53
CA ARG A 137 0.93 -13.55 0.89
C ARG A 137 -0.19 -12.68 1.44
N TYR A 138 -1.24 -13.33 1.92
CA TYR A 138 -2.38 -12.74 2.58
C TYR A 138 -2.33 -13.09 4.07
N ILE A 139 -2.50 -12.10 4.94
CA ILE A 139 -2.37 -12.24 6.39
C ILE A 139 -3.71 -11.88 7.05
N PRO A 140 -4.51 -12.86 7.48
CA PRO A 140 -5.75 -12.61 8.21
C PRO A 140 -5.52 -11.86 9.52
N ASN A 141 -6.37 -10.85 9.80
CA ASN A 141 -6.43 -10.10 11.05
C ASN A 141 -5.05 -9.70 11.62
N CYS A 142 -4.17 -9.17 10.75
CA CYS A 142 -2.74 -8.99 10.99
C CYS A 142 -2.42 -8.11 12.22
N TYR A 143 -3.28 -7.13 12.52
CA TYR A 143 -3.07 -6.13 13.58
C TYR A 143 -4.15 -6.19 14.67
N GLY A 144 -5.07 -7.17 14.63
CA GLY A 144 -6.24 -7.19 15.50
C GLY A 144 -7.20 -6.01 15.24
N PRO A 145 -7.94 -5.53 16.25
CA PRO A 145 -8.79 -4.34 16.14
C PRO A 145 -7.98 -3.10 15.76
N MET A 146 -8.50 -2.29 14.85
CA MET A 146 -7.87 -1.05 14.39
C MET A 146 -8.86 0.12 14.43
N GLY A 147 -8.33 1.34 14.58
CA GLY A 147 -9.09 2.58 14.53
C GLY A 147 -9.01 3.30 13.17
N GLY A 148 -9.44 4.57 13.20
CA GLY A 148 -9.42 5.49 12.07
C GLY A 148 -10.02 4.93 10.79
N ILE A 149 -9.36 5.19 9.67
CA ILE A 149 -9.84 4.72 8.37
C ILE A 149 -9.96 3.20 8.27
N ASN A 150 -9.25 2.41 9.10
CA ASN A 150 -9.21 0.95 9.03
C ASN A 150 -10.16 0.25 10.02
N ALA A 151 -10.96 1.00 10.78
CA ALA A 151 -11.96 0.45 11.68
C ALA A 151 -13.09 -0.28 10.92
N GLY A 152 -13.83 -1.13 11.63
CA GLY A 152 -15.08 -1.74 11.12
C GLY A 152 -14.96 -3.15 10.52
N ALA A 153 -13.75 -3.69 10.34
CA ALA A 153 -13.54 -5.07 9.90
C ALA A 153 -12.20 -5.65 10.43
N PRO A 154 -12.04 -6.99 10.45
CA PRO A 154 -10.73 -7.61 10.72
C PRO A 154 -9.61 -7.02 9.86
N SER A 155 -8.43 -6.85 10.44
CA SER A 155 -7.30 -6.15 9.83
C SER A 155 -6.48 -7.03 8.87
N ASP A 156 -7.16 -7.68 7.93
CA ASP A 156 -6.47 -8.52 6.94
C ASP A 156 -5.54 -7.67 6.06
N ARG A 157 -4.38 -8.22 5.71
CA ARG A 157 -3.32 -7.53 4.97
C ARG A 157 -2.77 -8.32 3.80
N ALA A 158 -2.54 -7.62 2.69
CA ALA A 158 -1.66 -8.07 1.61
C ALA A 158 -0.21 -7.69 1.95
N TYR A 159 0.69 -8.67 1.96
CA TYR A 159 2.12 -8.46 2.17
C TYR A 159 2.80 -8.16 0.82
N ALA A 160 2.96 -6.87 0.53
CA ALA A 160 3.56 -6.37 -0.69
C ALA A 160 5.08 -6.52 -0.67
N VAL A 161 5.63 -6.94 -1.81
CA VAL A 161 7.06 -7.01 -2.08
C VAL A 161 7.39 -6.12 -3.26
N TRP A 162 8.33 -5.20 -3.05
CA TRP A 162 8.82 -4.26 -4.06
C TRP A 162 10.29 -4.55 -4.37
N GLU A 163 10.49 -5.29 -5.46
CA GLU A 163 11.79 -5.72 -5.98
C GLU A 163 12.51 -4.54 -6.66
N LEU A 164 13.36 -3.81 -5.92
CA LEU A 164 13.79 -2.45 -6.27
C LEU A 164 14.60 -2.36 -7.58
N ARG A 165 15.34 -3.43 -7.90
CA ARG A 165 16.16 -3.55 -9.12
C ARG A 165 15.41 -4.18 -10.30
N SER A 166 14.19 -4.67 -10.09
CA SER A 166 13.46 -5.34 -11.17
C SER A 166 13.13 -4.36 -12.32
N PRO A 167 13.19 -4.82 -13.59
CA PRO A 167 12.76 -4.00 -14.72
C PRO A 167 11.31 -3.51 -14.58
N ARG A 168 10.44 -4.34 -13.98
CA ARG A 168 9.05 -3.99 -13.67
C ARG A 168 8.96 -2.72 -12.86
N VAL A 169 9.70 -2.63 -11.74
CA VAL A 169 9.67 -1.46 -10.87
C VAL A 169 10.11 -0.25 -11.66
N PHE A 170 11.27 -0.28 -12.32
CA PHE A 170 11.76 0.85 -13.11
C PHE A 170 10.73 1.36 -14.14
N GLN A 171 10.12 0.48 -14.92
CA GLN A 171 9.09 0.82 -15.89
C GLN A 171 7.89 1.50 -15.20
N ARG A 172 7.43 0.98 -14.05
CA ARG A 172 6.24 1.49 -13.36
C ARG A 172 6.43 2.90 -12.81
N ILE A 173 7.59 3.17 -12.21
CA ILE A 173 7.90 4.49 -11.64
C ILE A 173 8.28 5.51 -12.72
N TYR A 174 9.01 5.16 -13.78
CA TYR A 174 9.60 6.15 -14.71
C TYR A 174 9.05 6.15 -16.13
N ALA A 175 8.49 5.03 -16.61
CA ALA A 175 7.96 4.88 -17.96
C ALA A 175 6.64 4.09 -17.94
N PRO A 176 5.60 4.63 -17.28
CA PRO A 176 4.39 3.88 -16.96
C PRO A 176 3.69 3.41 -18.25
N ALA A 177 3.44 2.11 -18.33
CA ALA A 177 2.71 1.52 -19.45
C ALA A 177 1.24 2.02 -19.51
N PRO A 178 0.55 1.85 -20.65
CA PRO A 178 -0.90 1.99 -20.74
C PRO A 178 -1.64 1.01 -19.82
N THR A 179 -2.83 1.37 -19.37
CA THR A 179 -3.73 0.50 -18.58
C THR A 179 -3.82 -0.88 -19.22
N PRO A 180 -3.68 -1.98 -18.45
CA PRO A 180 -3.65 -3.30 -19.05
C PRO A 180 -5.03 -3.63 -19.64
N GLU A 181 -5.04 -4.22 -20.82
CA GLU A 181 -6.26 -4.77 -21.39
C GLU A 181 -6.63 -6.03 -20.60
N VAL A 182 -7.80 -5.99 -19.99
CA VAL A 182 -8.33 -7.08 -19.14
C VAL A 182 -9.62 -7.66 -19.71
N ALA A 183 -10.02 -7.24 -20.91
CA ALA A 183 -11.17 -7.79 -21.60
C ALA A 183 -10.93 -9.29 -21.89
N GLY A 184 -11.93 -10.11 -21.63
CA GLY A 184 -11.87 -11.56 -21.85
C GLY A 184 -11.12 -12.35 -20.76
N LEU A 185 -10.44 -11.70 -19.80
CA LEU A 185 -9.85 -12.44 -18.68
C LEU A 185 -10.94 -12.98 -17.74
N PRO A 186 -10.81 -14.23 -17.27
CA PRO A 186 -11.81 -14.83 -16.41
C PRO A 186 -11.81 -14.17 -15.03
N LEU A 187 -13.02 -13.98 -14.49
CA LEU A 187 -13.22 -13.39 -13.17
C LEU A 187 -13.35 -14.51 -12.13
N ALA A 188 -12.49 -14.46 -11.12
CA ALA A 188 -12.40 -15.44 -10.05
C ALA A 188 -13.57 -15.39 -9.06
N ASN A 189 -14.29 -14.27 -9.01
CA ASN A 189 -15.43 -14.11 -8.11
C ASN A 189 -16.61 -13.39 -8.76
N ARG A 190 -17.81 -13.81 -8.40
CA ARG A 190 -19.07 -13.23 -8.88
C ARG A 190 -19.72 -12.38 -7.80
N LEU A 191 -20.29 -11.25 -8.21
CA LEU A 191 -21.01 -10.33 -7.35
C LEU A 191 -22.49 -10.25 -7.75
N GLU A 192 -23.37 -10.08 -6.77
CA GLU A 192 -24.77 -9.72 -6.94
C GLU A 192 -25.02 -8.40 -6.19
N GLN A 193 -25.41 -7.34 -6.91
CA GLN A 193 -25.72 -6.03 -6.30
C GLN A 193 -24.63 -5.53 -5.31
N GLN A 194 -23.34 -5.74 -5.62
CA GLN A 194 -22.15 -5.43 -4.78
C GLN A 194 -21.81 -6.43 -3.66
N VAL A 195 -22.63 -7.46 -3.45
CA VAL A 195 -22.35 -8.53 -2.50
C VAL A 195 -21.53 -9.62 -3.19
N PRO A 196 -20.41 -10.07 -2.61
CA PRO A 196 -19.65 -11.17 -3.16
C PRO A 196 -20.34 -12.50 -2.81
N VAL A 197 -20.76 -13.25 -3.83
CA VAL A 197 -21.62 -14.43 -3.65
C VAL A 197 -20.95 -15.76 -4.00
N GLU A 198 -19.92 -15.75 -4.85
CA GLU A 198 -19.32 -16.98 -5.35
C GLU A 198 -17.84 -16.80 -5.71
N ILE A 199 -17.04 -17.84 -5.47
CA ILE A 199 -15.66 -17.95 -5.91
C ILE A 199 -15.58 -19.10 -6.92
N HIS A 200 -15.23 -18.78 -8.17
CA HIS A 200 -14.89 -19.80 -9.16
C HIS A 200 -13.52 -20.36 -8.80
N ARG A 201 -13.40 -21.67 -8.54
CA ARG A 201 -12.15 -22.28 -8.03
C ARG A 201 -11.31 -22.98 -9.08
N GLY A 202 -11.92 -23.34 -10.20
CA GLY A 202 -11.31 -24.15 -11.25
C GLY A 202 -10.61 -23.35 -12.35
N LEU A 203 -10.36 -22.05 -12.16
CA LEU A 203 -9.62 -21.28 -13.16
C LEU A 203 -8.14 -21.69 -13.13
N SER A 204 -7.56 -21.86 -14.32
CA SER A 204 -6.15 -22.21 -14.50
C SER A 204 -5.46 -21.35 -15.55
N ASP A 205 -6.16 -20.33 -16.06
CA ASP A 205 -5.68 -19.38 -17.04
C ASP A 205 -4.42 -18.64 -16.53
N PRO A 206 -3.46 -18.31 -17.41
CA PRO A 206 -2.23 -17.62 -17.01
C PRO A 206 -2.49 -16.32 -16.24
N ARG A 207 -3.59 -15.64 -16.56
CA ARG A 207 -4.07 -14.45 -15.84
C ARG A 207 -5.55 -14.55 -15.55
N ILE A 208 -5.91 -14.14 -14.33
CA ILE A 208 -7.29 -14.06 -13.86
C ILE A 208 -7.52 -12.72 -13.16
N LEU A 209 -8.78 -12.36 -12.99
CA LEU A 209 -9.19 -11.16 -12.26
C LEU A 209 -9.81 -11.51 -10.92
N VAL A 210 -9.56 -10.69 -9.89
CA VAL A 210 -10.33 -10.70 -8.64
C VAL A 210 -10.92 -9.32 -8.44
N GLN A 211 -12.26 -9.22 -8.42
CA GLN A 211 -12.95 -7.95 -8.18
C GLN A 211 -13.10 -7.69 -6.67
N ILE A 212 -12.92 -6.44 -6.29
CA ILE A 212 -13.13 -5.93 -4.92
C ILE A 212 -14.14 -4.77 -4.95
N PRO A 213 -14.63 -4.25 -3.80
CA PRO A 213 -15.50 -3.09 -3.77
C PRO A 213 -14.91 -1.85 -4.45
N GLU A 214 -15.79 -1.00 -4.98
CA GLU A 214 -15.40 0.34 -5.46
C GLU A 214 -15.01 1.27 -4.31
N ASP A 215 -15.83 1.29 -3.25
CA ASP A 215 -15.65 2.16 -2.08
C ASP A 215 -15.70 1.35 -0.78
N TRP A 216 -14.57 0.72 -0.47
CA TRP A 216 -14.38 0.00 0.79
C TRP A 216 -14.50 0.90 2.03
N GLY A 217 -14.11 2.18 1.92
CA GLY A 217 -14.19 3.13 3.02
C GLY A 217 -15.65 3.41 3.41
N HIS A 218 -16.52 3.59 2.43
CA HIS A 218 -17.95 3.75 2.65
C HIS A 218 -18.57 2.50 3.28
N ILE A 219 -18.28 1.30 2.73
CA ILE A 219 -18.82 0.03 3.26
C ILE A 219 -18.46 -0.16 4.74
N LEU A 220 -17.21 0.12 5.13
CA LEU A 220 -16.78 0.03 6.53
C LEU A 220 -17.59 0.91 7.49
N GLN A 221 -18.11 2.03 6.99
CA GLN A 221 -18.88 3.00 7.79
C GLN A 221 -20.38 2.72 7.79
N THR A 222 -20.92 2.18 6.70
CA THR A 222 -22.37 2.10 6.50
C THR A 222 -22.95 0.70 6.57
N ASP A 223 -22.16 -0.35 6.33
CA ASP A 223 -22.66 -1.73 6.30
C ASP A 223 -21.63 -2.73 6.88
N PRO A 224 -21.63 -2.92 8.22
CA PRO A 224 -20.72 -3.87 8.88
C PRO A 224 -20.90 -5.33 8.40
N ALA A 225 -22.11 -5.72 8.00
CA ALA A 225 -22.39 -7.07 7.54
C ALA A 225 -21.74 -7.30 6.16
N LEU A 226 -21.91 -6.35 5.25
CA LEU A 226 -21.24 -6.37 3.93
C LEU A 226 -19.72 -6.26 4.07
N ALA A 227 -19.23 -5.44 5.02
CA ALA A 227 -17.81 -5.36 5.32
C ALA A 227 -17.23 -6.72 5.72
N LEU A 228 -17.90 -7.42 6.65
CA LEU A 228 -17.48 -8.75 7.06
C LEU A 228 -17.55 -9.76 5.90
N ALA A 229 -18.62 -9.73 5.11
CA ALA A 229 -18.79 -10.61 3.95
C ALA A 229 -17.62 -10.45 2.95
N TRP A 230 -17.27 -9.21 2.60
CA TRP A 230 -16.12 -8.92 1.75
C TRP A 230 -14.78 -9.34 2.36
N ARG A 231 -14.62 -9.18 3.68
CA ARG A 231 -13.39 -9.58 4.36
C ARG A 231 -13.18 -11.09 4.33
N LEU A 232 -14.22 -11.87 4.61
CA LEU A 232 -14.17 -13.33 4.53
C LEU A 232 -13.98 -13.80 3.09
N HIS A 233 -14.69 -13.22 2.14
CA HIS A 233 -14.59 -13.56 0.73
C HIS A 233 -13.19 -13.27 0.16
N SER A 234 -12.61 -12.11 0.46
CA SER A 234 -11.25 -11.76 0.02
C SER A 234 -10.20 -12.72 0.58
N ARG A 235 -10.30 -13.08 1.86
CA ARG A 235 -9.44 -14.09 2.48
C ARG A 235 -9.46 -15.42 1.72
N GLU A 236 -10.66 -15.87 1.37
CA GLU A 236 -10.86 -17.15 0.69
C GLU A 236 -10.40 -17.13 -0.76
N VAL A 237 -10.73 -16.09 -1.54
CA VAL A 237 -10.34 -16.01 -2.97
C VAL A 237 -8.82 -15.83 -3.13
N PHE A 238 -8.19 -14.94 -2.37
CA PHE A 238 -6.74 -14.75 -2.45
C PHE A 238 -5.99 -15.97 -1.92
N GLY A 239 -6.41 -16.52 -0.78
CA GLY A 239 -5.79 -17.72 -0.21
C GLY A 239 -5.82 -18.90 -1.18
N HIS A 240 -6.97 -19.13 -1.82
CA HIS A 240 -7.15 -20.19 -2.81
C HIS A 240 -6.20 -20.05 -4.01
N TYR A 241 -6.17 -18.89 -4.64
CA TYR A 241 -5.35 -18.70 -5.85
C TYR A 241 -3.85 -18.58 -5.54
N PHE A 242 -3.47 -18.00 -4.41
CA PHE A 242 -2.05 -17.97 -4.00
C PHE A 242 -1.51 -19.38 -3.70
N ALA A 243 -2.34 -20.26 -3.13
CA ALA A 243 -1.97 -21.67 -2.95
C ALA A 243 -1.76 -22.42 -4.29
N GLN A 244 -2.32 -21.91 -5.39
CA GLN A 244 -2.13 -22.43 -6.75
C GLN A 244 -1.00 -21.73 -7.53
N GLY A 245 -0.17 -20.94 -6.85
CA GLY A 245 0.97 -20.26 -7.48
C GLY A 245 0.63 -18.95 -8.17
N TYR A 246 -0.59 -18.41 -7.99
CA TYR A 246 -0.90 -17.07 -8.46
C TYR A 246 -0.25 -15.99 -7.59
N ARG A 247 0.00 -14.84 -8.22
CA ARG A 247 0.49 -13.62 -7.60
C ARG A 247 -0.30 -12.44 -8.12
N ALA A 248 -0.74 -11.56 -7.23
CA ALA A 248 -1.30 -10.28 -7.64
C ALA A 248 -0.18 -9.39 -8.18
N VAL A 249 -0.26 -9.05 -9.47
CA VAL A 249 0.78 -8.32 -10.18
C VAL A 249 0.33 -6.91 -10.57
N ASP A 250 -0.92 -6.72 -10.94
CA ASP A 250 -1.43 -5.42 -11.39
C ASP A 250 -2.82 -5.11 -10.80
N PHE A 251 -3.30 -3.90 -11.01
CA PHE A 251 -4.60 -3.45 -10.56
C PHE A 251 -5.25 -2.47 -11.54
N VAL A 252 -6.51 -2.72 -11.88
CA VAL A 252 -7.34 -1.86 -12.73
C VAL A 252 -8.46 -1.21 -11.92
N ARG A 253 -8.84 0.01 -12.30
CA ARG A 253 -9.92 0.80 -11.71
C ARG A 253 -11.10 0.86 -12.69
N GLY A 254 -12.31 0.96 -12.17
CA GLY A 254 -13.53 1.14 -12.97
C GLY A 254 -13.89 -0.06 -13.86
N PRO A 255 -14.14 -1.26 -13.30
CA PRO A 255 -14.23 -1.59 -11.87
C PRO A 255 -12.88 -1.98 -11.21
N ASN A 256 -12.82 -1.92 -9.88
CA ASN A 256 -11.68 -2.28 -9.05
C ASN A 256 -11.37 -3.78 -9.12
N ARG A 257 -10.31 -4.15 -9.86
CA ARG A 257 -9.91 -5.55 -10.02
C ARG A 257 -8.39 -5.71 -9.89
N TYR A 258 -7.99 -6.71 -9.14
CA TYR A 258 -6.63 -7.23 -9.20
C TYR A 258 -6.45 -8.10 -10.44
N VAL A 259 -5.28 -7.99 -11.06
CA VAL A 259 -4.80 -8.94 -12.05
C VAL A 259 -3.87 -9.91 -11.33
N LEU A 260 -4.26 -11.17 -11.28
CA LEU A 260 -3.46 -12.25 -10.74
C LEU A 260 -2.82 -12.99 -11.91
N GLU A 261 -1.54 -13.31 -11.79
CA GLU A 261 -0.77 -14.04 -12.79
C GLU A 261 -0.20 -15.31 -12.14
N ARG A 262 -0.31 -16.44 -12.83
CA ARG A 262 0.29 -17.69 -12.37
C ARG A 262 1.80 -17.62 -12.59
N VAL A 263 2.57 -17.70 -11.51
CA VAL A 263 4.03 -17.73 -11.60
C VAL A 263 4.42 -19.17 -11.96
N GLU A 264 4.97 -19.37 -13.15
CA GLU A 264 5.59 -20.66 -13.49
C GLU A 264 6.77 -20.87 -12.54
N GLY A 265 6.77 -22.03 -11.86
CA GLY A 265 7.80 -22.41 -10.90
C GLY A 265 9.12 -22.76 -11.55
#